data_AF-A0A524C785-F1
#
_entry.id   AF-A0A524C785-F1
#
_cell.length_a   1.000
_cell.length_b   1.000
_cell.length_c   1.000
_cell.angle_alpha   90.00
_cell.angle_beta   90.00
_cell.angle_gamma   90.00
#
_symmetry.space_group_name_H-M   'P 1'
#
loop_
_entity.id
_entity.type
_entity.pdbx_description
1 polymer ?
#
loop_
_entity_poly.entity_id
_entity_poly.type
_entity_poly.pdbx_seq_one_letter_code
_entity_poly.pdbx_strand_id
1 'polypeptide(L)'
;MPDSNDNKFVLELVPCARCGNPFMKPKGADASKELVCDNCIKLELRKKQLTDSVMDVQKDIESSIKDFKNNLRLAKSQKTKEMYFDKIKNRSKLLSQSVELLKKIAETNDEKYIEEYKKLYERLKKEYS
;
A
#
# COMPACT_ATOMS: atom_id res chain seq x y z
N MET A 1 -21.76 -8.33 -51.77
CA MET A 1 -21.67 -8.64 -50.33
C MET A 1 -20.28 -9.20 -50.09
N PRO A 2 -19.43 -8.66 -49.20
CA PRO A 2 -18.18 -9.31 -48.87
C PRO A 2 -18.36 -10.30 -47.71
N ASP A 3 -17.91 -11.53 -47.93
CA ASP A 3 -17.75 -12.61 -46.96
C ASP A 3 -16.92 -12.16 -45.73
N SER A 4 -17.45 -12.38 -44.53
CA SER A 4 -16.79 -12.12 -43.25
C SER A 4 -16.62 -13.42 -42.46
N ASN A 5 -15.64 -14.22 -42.88
CA ASN A 5 -15.00 -15.30 -42.12
C ASN A 5 -13.52 -14.87 -41.98
N ASP A 6 -12.80 -14.84 -40.87
CA ASP A 6 -12.87 -15.54 -39.60
C ASP A 6 -12.09 -14.70 -38.57
N ASN A 7 -12.77 -13.86 -37.78
CA ASN A 7 -12.19 -13.29 -36.56
C ASN A 7 -13.06 -13.68 -35.37
N LYS A 8 -13.31 -14.99 -35.22
CA LYS A 8 -13.80 -15.52 -33.96
C LYS A 8 -12.68 -15.32 -32.94
N PHE A 9 -12.84 -14.34 -32.06
CA PHE A 9 -12.07 -14.24 -30.82
C PHE A 9 -12.33 -15.52 -30.02
N VAL A 10 -11.57 -16.58 -30.30
CA VAL A 10 -11.69 -17.83 -29.55
C VAL A 10 -10.99 -17.60 -28.23
N LEU A 11 -11.80 -17.32 -27.21
CA LEU A 11 -11.34 -17.19 -25.84
C LEU A 11 -11.22 -18.59 -25.24
N GLU A 12 -10.14 -18.83 -24.51
CA GLU A 12 -9.89 -20.04 -23.74
C GLU A 12 -9.95 -19.71 -22.25
N LEU A 13 -10.60 -20.58 -21.49
CA LEU A 13 -10.72 -20.46 -20.05
C LEU A 13 -9.49 -21.11 -19.40
N VAL A 14 -8.66 -20.31 -18.75
CA VAL A 14 -7.42 -20.76 -18.11
C VAL A 14 -7.42 -20.40 -16.62
N PRO A 15 -6.91 -21.25 -15.73
CA PRO A 15 -6.79 -20.91 -14.32
C PRO A 15 -5.71 -19.86 -14.09
N CYS A 16 -5.98 -18.90 -13.20
CA CYS A 16 -5.01 -17.93 -12.74
C CYS A 16 -3.93 -18.61 -11.89
N ALA A 17 -2.64 -18.38 -12.21
CA ALA A 17 -1.50 -18.91 -11.48
C ALA A 17 -1.44 -18.47 -10.01
N ARG A 18 -2.10 -17.35 -9.66
CA ARG A 18 -2.06 -16.77 -8.31
C ARG A 18 -3.27 -17.07 -7.43
N CYS A 19 -4.46 -17.05 -8.00
CA CYS A 19 -5.70 -17.24 -7.24
C CYS A 19 -6.48 -18.50 -7.64
N GLY A 20 -6.01 -19.24 -8.65
CA GLY A 20 -6.69 -20.43 -9.18
C GLY A 20 -8.00 -20.13 -9.94
N ASN A 21 -8.52 -18.90 -9.87
CA ASN A 21 -9.77 -18.54 -10.54
C ASN A 21 -9.61 -18.59 -12.06
N PRO A 22 -10.56 -19.24 -12.77
CA PRO A 22 -10.55 -19.29 -14.22
C PRO A 22 -10.83 -17.90 -14.82
N PHE A 23 -10.08 -17.53 -15.85
CA PHE A 23 -10.27 -16.29 -16.62
C PHE A 23 -10.08 -16.54 -18.11
N MET A 24 -10.69 -15.70 -18.94
CA MET A 24 -10.66 -15.84 -20.40
C MET A 24 -9.42 -15.17 -21.01
N LYS A 25 -8.74 -15.88 -21.91
CA LYS A 25 -7.58 -15.36 -22.68
C LYS A 25 -7.76 -15.67 -24.17
N PRO A 26 -7.30 -14.80 -25.09
CA PRO A 26 -7.28 -15.13 -26.52
C PRO A 26 -6.43 -16.38 -26.79
N LYS A 27 -6.96 -17.34 -27.56
CA LYS A 27 -6.18 -18.48 -28.05
C LYS A 27 -4.93 -18.01 -28.80
N GLY A 28 -3.78 -18.62 -28.49
CA GLY A 28 -2.51 -18.36 -29.16
C GLY A 28 -1.64 -17.26 -28.53
N ALA A 29 -2.09 -16.59 -27.47
CA ALA A 29 -1.20 -15.70 -26.72
C ALA A 29 -0.18 -16.51 -25.90
N ASP A 30 1.09 -16.09 -25.91
CA ASP A 30 2.26 -16.84 -25.45
C ASP A 30 2.05 -17.61 -24.13
N ALA A 31 2.44 -18.89 -24.13
CA ALA A 31 2.37 -19.83 -23.00
C ALA A 31 3.52 -19.65 -21.98
N SER A 32 4.46 -18.77 -22.26
CA SER A 32 5.72 -18.62 -21.52
C SER A 32 5.70 -17.56 -20.41
N LYS A 33 4.54 -16.94 -20.13
CA LYS A 33 4.36 -16.00 -19.00
C LYS A 33 3.32 -16.54 -18.04
N GLU A 34 3.60 -16.46 -16.73
CA GLU A 34 2.64 -16.80 -15.68
C GLU A 34 1.28 -16.14 -15.97
N LEU A 35 0.26 -16.96 -16.13
CA LEU A 35 -1.08 -16.51 -16.48
C LEU A 35 -1.76 -15.95 -15.25
N VAL A 36 -1.70 -14.63 -15.09
CA VAL A 36 -2.30 -13.91 -13.96
C VAL A 36 -3.54 -13.16 -14.45
N CYS A 37 -4.66 -13.31 -13.74
CA CYS A 37 -5.90 -12.62 -14.10
C CYS A 37 -5.81 -11.11 -13.80
N ASP A 38 -6.63 -10.31 -14.51
CA ASP A 38 -6.68 -8.85 -14.34
C ASP A 38 -6.92 -8.41 -12.89
N ASN A 39 -7.69 -9.17 -12.11
CA ASN A 39 -7.92 -8.85 -10.70
C ASN A 39 -6.64 -8.96 -9.87
N CYS A 40 -5.82 -9.99 -10.11
CA CYS A 40 -4.54 -10.15 -9.42
C CYS A 40 -3.56 -9.06 -9.85
N ILE A 41 -3.54 -8.67 -11.14
CA ILE A 41 -2.72 -7.55 -11.64
C ILE A 41 -3.14 -6.23 -10.97
N LYS A 42 -4.45 -5.95 -10.93
CA LYS A 42 -5.00 -4.74 -10.26
C LYS A 42 -4.70 -4.73 -8.77
N LEU A 43 -4.76 -5.88 -8.10
CA LEU A 43 -4.41 -6.03 -6.69
C LEU A 43 -2.93 -5.71 -6.45
N GLU A 44 -2.02 -6.22 -7.27
CA GLU A 44 -0.59 -5.86 -7.17
C GLU A 44 -0.34 -4.38 -7.40
N LEU A 45 -0.98 -3.80 -8.43
CA LEU A 45 -0.82 -2.39 -8.73
C LEU A 45 -1.30 -1.51 -7.56
N ARG A 46 -2.44 -1.87 -6.96
CA ARG A 46 -2.96 -1.23 -5.74
C ARG A 46 -2.00 -1.40 -4.57
N LYS A 47 -1.45 -2.60 -4.36
CA LYS A 47 -0.46 -2.85 -3.30
C LYS A 47 0.77 -1.96 -3.49
N LYS A 48 1.29 -1.86 -4.71
CA LYS A 48 2.45 -1.02 -5.03
C LYS A 48 2.18 0.46 -4.77
N GLN A 49 1.05 0.99 -5.27
CA GLN A 49 0.64 2.37 -5.02
C GLN A 49 0.47 2.66 -3.52
N LEU A 50 -0.04 1.69 -2.76
CA LEU A 50 -0.12 1.80 -1.32
C LEU A 50 1.27 1.87 -0.69
N THR A 51 2.18 0.96 -1.03
CA THR A 51 3.56 0.95 -0.51
C THR A 51 4.25 2.28 -0.79
N ASP A 52 4.15 2.82 -2.01
CA ASP A 52 4.76 4.10 -2.38
C ASP A 52 4.16 5.25 -1.54
N SER A 53 2.82 5.30 -1.43
CA SER A 53 2.14 6.29 -0.58
C SER A 53 2.54 6.15 0.89
N VAL A 54 2.75 4.92 1.37
CA VAL A 54 3.17 4.65 2.75
C VAL A 54 4.59 5.17 2.99
N MET A 55 5.51 4.91 2.06
CA MET A 55 6.90 5.34 2.20
C MET A 55 7.02 6.85 2.38
N ASP A 56 6.20 7.63 1.66
CA ASP A 56 6.23 9.09 1.81
C ASP A 56 5.71 9.56 3.18
N VAL A 57 4.68 8.90 3.70
CA VAL A 57 4.16 9.20 5.05
C VAL A 57 5.17 8.82 6.15
N GLN A 58 5.88 7.71 5.97
CA GLN A 58 6.94 7.32 6.90
C GLN A 58 8.05 8.37 6.93
N LYS A 59 8.47 8.88 5.77
CA LYS A 59 9.44 9.99 5.69
C LYS A 59 8.94 11.25 6.39
N ASP A 60 7.67 11.62 6.23
CA ASP A 60 7.09 12.80 6.90
C ASP A 60 7.08 12.66 8.42
N ILE A 61 6.72 11.47 8.92
CA ILE A 61 6.74 11.16 10.36
C ILE A 61 8.18 11.18 10.89
N GLU A 62 9.14 10.60 10.17
CA GLU A 62 10.55 10.61 10.53
C GLU A 62 11.13 12.03 10.58
N SER A 63 10.81 12.85 9.57
CA SER A 63 11.20 14.26 9.53
C SER A 63 10.63 15.02 10.74
N SER A 64 9.34 14.83 11.03
CA SER A 64 8.69 15.43 12.21
C SER A 64 9.34 15.00 13.53
N ILE A 65 9.72 13.72 13.67
CA ILE A 65 10.44 13.23 14.85
C ILE A 65 11.80 13.91 14.98
N LYS A 66 12.52 14.09 13.86
CA LYS A 66 13.82 14.78 13.84
C LYS A 66 13.68 16.23 14.28
N ASP A 67 12.65 16.92 13.81
CA ASP A 67 12.37 18.31 14.20
C ASP A 67 12.01 18.42 15.68
N PHE A 68 11.19 17.52 16.21
CA PHE A 68 10.90 17.50 17.65
C PHE A 68 12.14 17.18 18.48
N LYS A 69 13.04 16.29 18.02
CA LYS A 69 14.33 16.04 18.70
C LYS A 69 15.23 17.28 18.71
N ASN A 70 15.26 18.03 17.61
CA ASN A 70 16.02 19.28 17.54
C ASN A 70 15.44 20.32 18.51
N ASN A 71 14.11 20.50 18.49
CA ASN A 71 13.43 21.43 19.39
C ASN A 71 13.54 21.02 20.86
N LEU A 72 13.55 19.71 21.16
CA LEU A 72 13.79 19.17 22.50
C LEU A 72 15.18 19.55 23.03
N ARG A 73 16.21 19.49 22.18
CA ARG A 73 17.58 19.89 22.53
C ARG A 73 17.69 21.39 22.81
N LEU A 74 16.94 22.20 22.07
CA LEU A 74 16.93 23.66 22.20
C LEU A 74 16.01 24.14 23.34
N ALA A 75 15.05 23.31 23.77
CA ALA A 75 14.09 23.66 24.80
C ALA A 75 14.77 23.89 26.15
N LYS A 76 14.55 25.06 26.75
CA LYS A 76 15.12 25.43 28.06
C LYS A 76 14.22 25.01 29.22
N SER A 77 12.90 25.03 29.03
CA SER A 77 11.91 24.67 30.07
C SER A 77 11.63 23.17 30.13
N GLN A 78 11.54 22.62 31.33
CA GLN A 78 11.21 21.21 31.58
C GLN A 78 9.84 20.83 30.99
N LYS A 79 8.82 21.68 31.17
CA LYS A 79 7.47 21.47 30.63
C LYS A 79 7.47 21.41 29.10
N THR A 80 8.29 22.23 28.45
CA THR A 80 8.44 22.22 26.99
C THR A 80 9.17 20.97 26.52
N LYS A 81 10.16 20.47 27.29
CA LYS A 81 10.83 19.21 27.00
C LYS A 81 9.88 18.02 27.08
N GLU A 82 9.06 17.94 28.14
CA GLU A 82 8.05 16.89 28.30
C GLU A 82 7.05 16.89 27.14
N MET A 83 6.57 18.06 26.72
CA MET A 83 5.70 18.20 25.55
C MET A 83 6.33 17.64 24.26
N TYR A 84 7.61 17.95 23.99
CA TYR A 84 8.30 17.39 22.82
C TYR A 84 8.55 15.89 22.97
N PHE A 85 8.80 15.39 24.18
CA PHE A 85 9.00 13.97 24.44
C PHE A 85 7.73 13.17 24.15
N ASP A 86 6.57 13.66 24.61
CA ASP A 86 5.27 13.06 24.31
C ASP A 86 4.95 13.07 22.82
N LYS A 87 5.25 14.19 22.13
CA LYS A 87 5.11 14.27 20.67
C LYS A 87 5.98 13.23 19.95
N ILE A 88 7.24 13.08 20.35
CA ILE A 88 8.16 12.07 19.79
C ILE A 88 7.61 10.66 20.04
N LYS A 89 7.15 10.37 21.26
CA LYS A 89 6.60 9.06 21.65
C LYS A 89 5.36 8.70 20.82
N ASN A 90 4.43 9.63 20.66
CA ASN A 90 3.23 9.42 19.85
C ASN A 90 3.58 9.15 18.38
N ARG A 91 4.51 9.94 17.80
CA ARG A 91 4.97 9.74 16.42
C ARG A 91 5.68 8.41 16.22
N SER A 92 6.53 8.01 17.16
CA SER A 92 7.24 6.74 17.11
C SER A 92 6.28 5.55 17.20
N LYS A 93 5.22 5.64 18.02
CA LYS A 93 4.17 4.63 18.10
C LYS A 93 3.42 4.50 16.76
N LEU A 94 3.06 5.63 16.15
CA LEU A 94 2.40 5.67 14.84
C LEU A 94 3.27 5.08 13.73
N LEU A 95 4.57 5.40 13.72
CA LEU A 95 5.52 4.81 12.79
C LEU A 95 5.60 3.29 12.95
N SER A 96 5.65 2.81 14.19
CA SER A 96 5.69 1.37 14.50
C SER A 96 4.42 0.66 14.00
N GLN A 97 3.25 1.26 14.21
CA GLN A 97 1.97 0.74 13.70
C GLN A 97 1.90 0.73 12.17
N SER A 98 2.42 1.79 11.52
CA SER A 98 2.52 1.86 10.06
C SER A 98 3.38 0.71 9.51
N VAL A 99 4.56 0.46 10.10
CA VAL A 99 5.45 -0.64 9.70
C VAL A 99 4.79 -2.01 9.92
N GLU A 100 4.08 -2.19 11.03
CA GLU A 100 3.38 -3.45 11.31
C GLU A 100 2.25 -3.73 10.32
N LEU A 101 1.46 -2.72 9.98
CA LEU A 101 0.40 -2.84 8.97
C LEU A 101 0.97 -3.16 7.59
N LEU A 102 2.10 -2.54 7.20
CA LEU A 102 2.79 -2.90 5.95
C LEU A 102 3.24 -4.36 5.93
N LYS A 103 3.82 -4.86 7.03
CA LYS A 103 4.21 -6.27 7.13
C LYS A 103 3.00 -7.18 6.92
N LYS A 104 1.87 -6.87 7.56
CA LYS A 104 0.61 -7.61 7.37
C LYS A 104 0.09 -7.52 5.94
N ILE A 105 0.18 -6.37 5.27
CA ILE A 105 -0.21 -6.21 3.85
C ILE A 105 0.73 -6.99 2.90
N ALA A 106 2.00 -7.12 3.26
CA ALA A 106 2.97 -7.92 2.50
C ALA A 106 2.73 -9.43 2.71
N GLU A 107 2.46 -9.84 3.94
CA GLU A 107 2.25 -11.24 4.33
C GLU A 107 0.86 -11.76 3.97
N THR A 108 -0.15 -10.89 3.86
CA THR A 108 -1.53 -11.27 3.60
C THR A 108 -2.09 -10.62 2.33
N ASN A 109 -3.02 -11.29 1.67
CA ASN A 109 -3.81 -10.72 0.56
C ASN A 109 -5.09 -10.03 1.06
N ASP A 110 -5.15 -9.66 2.34
CA ASP A 110 -6.36 -9.16 2.98
C ASP A 110 -6.49 -7.64 2.82
N GLU A 111 -7.55 -7.20 2.13
CA GLU A 111 -7.87 -5.79 1.90
C GLU A 111 -8.19 -5.03 3.19
N LYS A 112 -8.53 -5.75 4.28
CA LYS A 112 -8.83 -5.12 5.57
C LYS A 112 -7.64 -4.32 6.13
N TYR A 113 -6.42 -4.85 6.03
CA TYR A 113 -5.23 -4.14 6.51
C TYR A 113 -4.91 -2.89 5.69
N ILE A 114 -5.28 -2.90 4.41
CA ILE A 114 -5.18 -1.75 3.51
C ILE A 114 -6.14 -0.64 3.96
N GLU A 115 -7.37 -0.99 4.34
CA GLU A 115 -8.33 -0.02 4.88
C GLU A 115 -7.93 0.53 6.25
N GLU A 116 -7.46 -0.35 7.16
CA GLU A 116 -6.97 0.07 8.47
C GLU A 116 -5.81 1.07 8.34
N TYR A 117 -4.91 0.83 7.39
CA TYR A 117 -3.83 1.76 7.07
C TYR A 117 -4.35 3.10 6.54
N LYS A 118 -5.29 3.09 5.58
CA LYS A 118 -5.91 4.33 5.07
C LYS A 118 -6.59 5.13 6.17
N LYS A 119 -7.28 4.47 7.11
CA LYS A 119 -7.91 5.13 8.26
C LYS A 119 -6.87 5.75 9.19
N LEU A 120 -5.77 5.04 9.44
CA LEU A 120 -4.65 5.57 10.24
C LEU A 120 -4.03 6.79 9.56
N TYR A 121 -3.87 6.74 8.23
CA TYR A 121 -3.38 7.86 7.44
C TYR A 121 -4.30 9.09 7.45
N GLU A 122 -5.59 8.91 7.21
CA GLU A 122 -6.57 10.01 7.27
C GLU A 122 -6.63 10.65 8.65
N ARG A 123 -6.49 9.86 9.72
CA ARG A 123 -6.41 10.40 11.09
C ARG A 123 -5.17 11.25 11.28
N LEU A 124 -4.02 10.81 10.78
CA LEU A 124 -2.80 11.63 10.78
C LEU A 124 -3.02 12.93 10.01
N LYS A 125 -3.56 12.86 8.80
CA LYS A 125 -3.76 14.07 7.99
C LYS A 125 -4.70 15.08 8.68
N LYS A 126 -5.72 14.61 9.40
CA LYS A 126 -6.67 15.47 10.15
C LYS A 126 -6.12 16.02 11.45
N GLU A 127 -5.33 15.25 12.19
CA GLU A 127 -4.75 15.72 13.46
C GLU A 127 -3.63 16.75 13.24
N TYR A 128 -3.09 16.85 12.02
CA TYR A 128 -1.83 17.55 11.74
C TYR A 128 -1.85 18.45 10.49
N SER A 129 -3.03 18.73 9.92
CA SER A 129 -3.25 19.79 8.93
C SER A 129 -3.87 21.02 9.58
#